data_AF-A0A5Y4VNS4-F1
#
_entry.id   AF-A0A5Y4VNS4-F1
#
_cell.length_a   1.000
_cell.length_b   1.000
_cell.length_c   1.000
_cell.angle_alpha   90.00
_cell.angle_beta   90.00
_cell.angle_gamma   90.00
#
_symmetry.space_group_name_H-M   'P 1'
#
loop_
_entity.id
_entity.type
_entity.pdbx_description
1 polymer ?
#
loop_
_entity_poly.entity_id
_entity_poly.type
_entity_poly.pdbx_seq_one_letter_code
_entity_poly.pdbx_strand_id
1 'polypeptide(L)'
;NHQHIVVFEKDIEIIWIMFHILDFSSELQSARLMVLENDKLQAQDYTELCSSKPFFQFSRIYFLELMSHYYERFHEDILGLNKKLAENFKNSIVSHGNDPLDALQGIEQFVYNLPQMITHPSYKELLSKRKNLSDTAIIVSTGPSLTKQLPLLKKYASKATIFCADSSYPILAKHDIKPDYVCMLERTEITAEFFNHDFGEFDKDIVFVCAGVVHPKAIEYLKNKTFIITQKVLAFPYYINLKNFCYAAVGFSVAHTLSYLATHLNHKNIIFIGQ
;
A
#
# COMPACT_ATOMS: atom_id res chain seq x y z
N ASN A 1 14.64 34.90 4.01
CA ASN A 1 13.94 34.15 5.09
C ASN A 1 13.83 32.67 4.72
N HIS A 2 14.86 31.88 5.03
CA HIS A 2 14.84 30.42 4.83
C HIS A 2 14.01 29.76 5.95
N GLN A 3 13.06 28.89 5.60
CA GLN A 3 12.23 28.18 6.59
C GLN A 3 12.99 27.05 7.29
N HIS A 4 13.80 26.32 6.55
CA HIS A 4 14.73 25.30 7.06
C HIS A 4 16.06 25.40 6.34
N ILE A 5 17.14 25.04 7.03
CA ILE A 5 18.50 24.97 6.56
C ILE A 5 19.05 23.63 7.01
N VAL A 6 19.41 22.77 6.05
CA VAL A 6 20.03 21.47 6.33
C VAL A 6 21.48 21.55 5.89
N VAL A 7 22.39 21.43 6.85
CA VAL A 7 23.83 21.51 6.65
C VAL A 7 24.40 20.11 6.77
N PHE A 8 25.06 19.65 5.71
CA PHE A 8 25.84 18.42 5.72
C PHE A 8 27.29 18.79 5.95
N GLU A 9 27.84 18.44 7.10
CA GLU A 9 29.22 18.77 7.47
C GLU A 9 29.97 17.49 7.82
N LYS A 10 31.20 17.37 7.33
CA LYS A 10 32.09 16.25 7.63
C LYS A 10 32.96 16.55 8.85
N ASP A 11 33.44 17.79 8.96
CA ASP A 11 34.32 18.24 10.03
C ASP A 11 33.52 18.98 11.11
N ILE A 12 33.18 18.25 12.18
CA ILE A 12 32.39 18.78 13.28
C ILE A 12 33.09 19.92 14.03
N GLU A 13 34.42 20.04 13.93
CA GLU A 13 35.16 21.15 14.55
C GLU A 13 34.76 22.50 13.93
N ILE A 14 34.43 22.53 12.64
CA ILE A 14 33.93 23.74 11.96
C ILE A 14 32.61 24.18 12.59
N ILE A 15 31.68 23.25 12.82
CA ILE A 15 30.40 23.52 13.49
C ILE A 15 30.63 24.00 14.92
N TRP A 16 31.52 23.32 15.64
CA TRP A 16 31.86 23.69 17.02
C TRP A 16 32.39 25.13 17.09
N ILE A 17 33.37 25.50 16.24
CA ILE A 17 33.91 26.86 16.17
C ILE A 17 32.80 27.86 15.84
N MET A 18 31.95 27.55 14.85
CA MET A 18 30.86 28.45 14.45
C MET A 18 29.88 28.74 15.58
N PHE A 19 29.52 27.73 16.37
CA PHE A 19 28.61 27.91 17.51
C PHE A 19 29.25 28.68 18.69
N HIS A 20 30.57 28.83 18.73
CA HIS A 20 31.24 29.72 19.71
C HIS A 20 31.31 31.17 19.25
N ILE A 21 31.19 31.42 17.93
CA ILE A 21 31.28 32.76 17.34
C ILE A 21 29.89 33.36 17.15
N LEU A 22 28.91 32.54 16.78
CA LEU A 22 27.55 32.97 16.44
C LEU A 22 26.51 32.21 17.27
N ASP A 23 25.45 32.91 17.68
CA ASP A 23 24.34 32.29 18.40
C ASP A 23 23.29 31.74 17.42
N PHE A 24 23.20 30.41 17.33
CA PHE A 24 22.19 29.67 16.58
C PHE A 24 21.12 29.02 17.46
N SER A 25 21.03 29.41 18.74
CA SER A 25 20.13 28.77 19.71
C SER A 25 18.68 28.76 19.24
N SER A 26 18.22 29.86 18.64
CA SER A 26 16.84 29.99 18.17
C SER A 26 16.53 29.06 16.99
N GLU A 27 17.46 28.95 16.04
CA GLU A 27 17.36 28.13 14.84
C GLU A 27 17.41 26.64 15.19
N LEU A 28 18.25 26.25 16.15
CA LEU A 28 18.35 24.88 16.64
C LEU A 28 17.09 24.49 17.43
N GLN A 29 16.64 25.34 18.36
CA GLN A 29 15.44 25.08 19.16
C GLN A 29 14.17 24.97 18.31
N SER A 30 14.08 25.73 17.22
CA SER A 30 12.96 25.67 16.27
C SER A 30 13.10 24.57 15.21
N ALA A 31 14.17 23.77 15.23
CA ALA A 31 14.52 22.81 14.17
C ALA A 31 14.60 23.44 12.77
N ARG A 32 14.85 24.75 12.70
CA ARG A 32 15.10 25.49 11.47
C ARG A 32 16.50 25.25 10.95
N LEU A 33 17.48 25.03 11.82
CA LEU A 33 18.81 24.56 11.45
C LEU A 33 18.96 23.08 11.83
N MET A 34 19.28 22.24 10.85
CA MET A 34 19.61 20.83 11.04
C MET A 34 21.05 20.62 10.58
N VAL A 35 21.91 20.11 11.45
CA VAL A 35 23.30 19.77 11.12
C VAL A 35 23.44 18.27 11.10
N LEU A 36 23.87 17.73 9.98
CA LEU A 36 24.01 16.30 9.73
C LEU A 36 25.48 15.97 9.47
N GLU A 37 26.05 15.10 10.30
CA GLU A 37 27.42 14.63 10.11
C GLU A 37 27.48 13.65 8.94
N ASN A 38 28.05 14.08 7.82
CA ASN A 38 27.94 13.38 6.54
C ASN A 38 28.41 11.91 6.60
N ASP A 39 29.49 11.64 7.33
CA ASP A 39 30.10 10.30 7.41
C ASP A 39 29.32 9.31 8.30
N LYS A 40 28.37 9.80 9.11
CA LYS A 40 27.55 8.95 9.99
C LYS A 40 26.17 8.62 9.44
N LEU A 41 25.76 9.29 8.36
CA LEU A 41 24.43 9.11 7.77
C LEU A 41 24.24 7.70 7.19
N GLN A 42 23.17 7.05 7.63
CA GLN A 42 22.69 5.77 7.14
C GLN A 42 21.58 5.98 6.09
N ALA A 43 21.24 4.91 5.37
CA ALA A 43 20.18 4.94 4.35
C ALA A 43 18.83 5.43 4.91
N GLN A 44 18.52 5.10 6.17
CA GLN A 44 17.31 5.52 6.84
C GLN A 44 17.25 7.04 7.03
N ASP A 45 18.36 7.69 7.39
CA ASP A 45 18.40 9.13 7.62
C ASP A 45 18.03 9.91 6.35
N TYR A 46 18.55 9.48 5.20
CA TYR A 46 18.19 10.07 3.91
C TYR A 46 16.72 9.83 3.58
N THR A 47 16.21 8.63 3.86
CA THR A 47 14.79 8.29 3.61
C THR A 47 13.86 9.16 4.45
N GLU A 48 14.17 9.34 5.74
CA GLU A 48 13.40 10.16 6.66
C GLU A 48 13.45 11.65 6.28
N LEU A 49 14.63 12.17 5.95
CA LEU A 49 14.79 13.54 5.49
C LEU A 49 14.01 13.78 4.20
N CYS A 50 14.21 12.95 3.18
CA CYS A 50 13.61 13.14 1.86
C CYS A 50 12.09 12.89 1.83
N SER A 51 11.55 12.11 2.77
CA SER A 51 10.11 11.78 2.85
C SER A 51 9.32 12.67 3.81
N SER A 52 10.00 13.43 4.68
CA SER A 52 9.34 14.29 5.67
C SER A 52 8.94 15.64 5.09
N LYS A 53 7.92 16.26 5.70
CA LYS A 53 7.56 17.66 5.40
C LYS A 53 8.51 18.60 6.15
N PRO A 54 8.92 19.73 5.55
CA PRO A 54 8.53 20.20 4.23
C PRO A 54 9.41 19.70 3.08
N PHE A 55 10.52 19.01 3.36
CA PHE A 55 11.53 18.63 2.36
C PHE A 55 10.94 17.88 1.16
N PHE A 56 10.06 16.91 1.41
CA PHE A 56 9.37 16.18 0.35
C PHE A 56 8.56 17.09 -0.59
N GLN A 57 7.90 18.13 -0.06
CA GLN A 57 7.08 19.06 -0.85
C GLN A 57 7.91 19.91 -1.82
N PHE A 58 9.18 20.14 -1.48
CA PHE A 58 10.14 20.88 -2.30
C PHE A 58 11.13 19.99 -3.04
N SER A 59 10.93 18.66 -3.01
CA SER A 59 11.82 17.67 -3.65
C SER A 59 12.09 17.94 -5.13
N ARG A 60 11.11 18.48 -5.88
CA ARG A 60 11.26 18.81 -7.31
C ARG A 60 12.14 20.02 -7.61
N ILE A 61 12.40 20.87 -6.61
CA ILE A 61 13.28 22.04 -6.71
C ILE A 61 14.56 21.86 -5.89
N TYR A 62 14.86 20.61 -5.49
CA TYR A 62 16.06 20.29 -4.73
C TYR A 62 17.32 20.74 -5.48
N PHE A 63 18.21 21.39 -4.75
CA PHE A 63 19.54 21.76 -5.19
C PHE A 63 20.50 21.71 -3.99
N LEU A 64 21.69 21.12 -4.19
CA LEU A 64 22.74 21.13 -3.18
C LEU A 64 23.69 22.29 -3.49
N GLU A 65 23.61 23.34 -2.69
CA GLU A 65 24.42 24.55 -2.84
C GLU A 65 25.76 24.41 -2.11
N LEU A 66 26.84 24.81 -2.78
CA LEU A 66 28.17 24.90 -2.18
C LEU A 66 28.41 26.30 -1.62
N MET A 67 28.45 26.41 -0.29
CA MET A 67 28.54 27.70 0.40
C MET A 67 29.89 28.42 0.22
N SER A 68 30.96 27.70 -0.13
CA SER A 68 32.32 28.25 -0.18
C SER A 68 33.24 27.41 -1.08
N HIS A 69 34.19 28.07 -1.74
CA HIS A 69 35.29 27.45 -2.49
C HIS A 69 36.12 26.47 -1.65
N TYR A 70 36.14 26.63 -0.32
CA TYR A 70 36.78 25.69 0.60
C TYR A 70 36.32 24.25 0.37
N TYR A 71 35.03 24.05 0.08
CA TYR A 71 34.46 22.72 -0.07
C TYR A 71 34.75 22.07 -1.42
N GLU A 72 35.28 22.80 -2.41
CA GLU A 72 35.63 22.23 -3.72
C GLU A 72 36.65 21.09 -3.61
N ARG A 73 37.51 21.10 -2.58
CA ARG A 73 38.46 20.02 -2.31
C ARG A 73 37.82 18.68 -1.88
N PHE A 74 36.54 18.70 -1.50
CA PHE A 74 35.75 17.53 -1.13
C PHE A 74 34.76 17.14 -2.24
N HIS A 75 35.08 17.47 -3.49
CA HIS A 75 34.20 17.28 -4.65
C HIS A 75 33.54 15.89 -4.72
N GLU A 76 34.32 14.82 -4.55
CA GLU A 76 33.80 13.44 -4.61
C GLU A 76 32.79 13.14 -3.50
N ASP A 77 33.05 13.60 -2.27
CA ASP A 77 32.15 13.42 -1.12
C ASP A 77 30.83 14.16 -1.36
N ILE A 78 30.90 15.38 -1.90
CA ILE A 78 29.74 16.21 -2.25
C ILE A 78 28.91 15.57 -3.36
N LEU A 79 29.57 15.08 -4.42
CA LEU A 79 28.89 14.37 -5.51
C LEU A 79 28.19 13.11 -5.00
N GLY A 80 28.86 12.35 -4.13
CA GLY A 80 28.31 11.17 -3.48
C GLY A 80 27.08 11.50 -2.62
N LEU A 81 27.15 12.53 -1.80
CA LEU A 81 26.03 13.03 -1.01
C LEU A 81 24.87 13.48 -1.90
N ASN A 82 25.15 14.29 -2.92
CA ASN A 82 24.13 14.79 -3.84
C ASN A 82 23.41 13.64 -4.55
N LYS A 83 24.14 12.61 -4.98
CA LYS A 83 23.57 11.42 -5.59
C LYS A 83 22.63 10.69 -4.62
N LYS A 84 23.06 10.46 -3.37
CA LYS A 84 22.22 9.81 -2.34
C LYS A 84 20.93 10.60 -2.09
N LEU A 85 21.02 11.93 -1.94
CA LEU A 85 19.85 12.79 -1.74
C LEU A 85 18.90 12.77 -2.95
N ALA A 86 19.45 12.92 -4.16
CA ALA A 86 18.65 12.89 -5.39
C ALA A 86 17.93 11.54 -5.59
N GLU A 87 18.62 10.42 -5.31
CA GLU A 87 18.04 9.08 -5.37
C GLU A 87 16.93 8.90 -4.31
N ASN A 88 17.15 9.36 -3.07
CA ASN A 88 16.14 9.26 -2.03
C ASN A 88 14.92 10.14 -2.31
N PHE A 89 15.10 11.40 -2.75
CA PHE A 89 13.98 12.23 -3.19
C PHE A 89 13.20 11.58 -4.33
N LYS A 90 13.89 11.01 -5.33
CA LYS A 90 13.25 10.28 -6.43
C LYS A 90 12.44 9.10 -5.90
N ASN A 91 13.00 8.30 -5.00
CA ASN A 91 12.33 7.14 -4.41
C ASN A 91 11.09 7.56 -3.61
N SER A 92 11.20 8.62 -2.78
CA SER A 92 10.07 9.19 -2.04
C SER A 92 8.98 9.70 -2.98
N ILE A 93 9.33 10.32 -4.11
CA ILE A 93 8.34 10.78 -5.11
C ILE A 93 7.60 9.59 -5.72
N VAL A 94 8.33 8.56 -6.14
CA VAL A 94 7.75 7.35 -6.74
C VAL A 94 6.85 6.62 -5.75
N SER A 95 7.23 6.53 -4.47
CA SER A 95 6.45 5.82 -3.45
C SER A 95 5.10 6.48 -3.13
N HIS A 96 4.99 7.80 -3.30
CA HIS A 96 3.74 8.54 -3.10
C HIS A 96 2.80 8.48 -4.32
N GLY A 97 3.27 7.96 -5.45
CA GLY A 97 2.58 7.99 -6.72
C GLY A 97 3.01 9.19 -7.56
N ASN A 98 3.34 8.91 -8.82
CA ASN A 98 3.84 9.88 -9.78
C ASN A 98 2.98 9.98 -11.06
N ASP A 99 1.87 9.24 -11.12
CA ASP A 99 0.97 9.20 -12.28
C ASP A 99 -0.39 9.84 -11.94
N PRO A 100 -0.66 11.06 -12.45
CA PRO A 100 -1.96 11.70 -12.24
C PRO A 100 -3.11 10.99 -12.97
N LEU A 101 -2.85 10.26 -14.07
CA LEU A 101 -3.87 9.49 -14.77
C LEU A 101 -4.33 8.30 -13.93
N ASP A 102 -3.39 7.57 -13.31
CA ASP A 102 -3.74 6.49 -12.35
C ASP A 102 -4.58 7.03 -11.18
N ALA A 103 -4.21 8.19 -10.64
CA ALA A 103 -4.94 8.82 -9.55
C ALA A 103 -6.38 9.20 -9.97
N LEU A 104 -6.54 9.83 -11.13
CA LEU A 104 -7.84 10.20 -11.68
C LEU A 104 -8.70 8.97 -11.98
N GLN A 105 -8.12 7.93 -12.58
CA GLN A 105 -8.80 6.65 -12.83
C GLN A 105 -9.30 6.04 -11.51
N GLY A 106 -8.48 6.03 -10.46
CA GLY A 106 -8.87 5.52 -9.15
C GLY A 106 -10.03 6.31 -8.54
N ILE A 107 -10.04 7.64 -8.68
CA ILE A 107 -11.15 8.50 -8.22
C ILE A 107 -12.41 8.22 -9.02
N GLU A 108 -12.32 8.20 -10.35
CA GLU A 108 -13.45 7.96 -11.25
C GLU A 108 -14.13 6.62 -10.95
N GLN A 109 -13.35 5.54 -10.91
CA GLN A 109 -13.88 4.19 -10.66
C GLN A 109 -14.47 4.09 -9.25
N PHE A 110 -13.86 4.74 -8.24
CA PHE A 110 -14.44 4.81 -6.91
C PHE A 110 -15.81 5.50 -6.91
N VAL A 111 -15.96 6.62 -7.63
CA VAL A 111 -17.23 7.34 -7.73
C VAL A 111 -18.29 6.48 -8.43
N TYR A 112 -17.95 5.74 -9.48
CA TYR A 112 -18.89 4.81 -10.14
C TYR A 112 -19.31 3.65 -9.24
N ASN A 113 -18.39 3.15 -8.41
CA ASN A 113 -18.66 2.03 -7.50
C ASN A 113 -19.40 2.47 -6.23
N LEU A 114 -19.37 3.77 -5.89
CA LEU A 114 -19.93 4.32 -4.65
C LEU A 114 -21.42 3.97 -4.42
N PRO A 115 -22.34 4.08 -5.40
CA PRO A 115 -23.74 3.70 -5.21
C PRO A 115 -23.92 2.23 -4.83
N GLN A 116 -23.12 1.34 -5.43
CA GLN A 116 -23.14 -0.08 -5.09
C GLN A 116 -22.53 -0.30 -3.70
N MET A 117 -21.43 0.37 -3.38
CA MET A 117 -20.81 0.28 -2.06
C MET A 117 -21.81 0.61 -0.94
N ILE A 118 -22.52 1.73 -1.02
CA ILE A 118 -23.41 2.19 0.06
C ILE A 118 -24.74 1.43 0.16
N THR A 119 -25.15 0.74 -0.89
CA THR A 119 -26.38 -0.07 -0.92
C THR A 119 -26.15 -1.54 -0.53
N HIS A 120 -24.89 -1.95 -0.39
CA HIS A 120 -24.48 -3.32 -0.04
C HIS A 120 -23.97 -3.41 1.40
N PRO A 121 -23.90 -4.62 1.99
CA PRO A 121 -23.37 -4.81 3.33
C PRO A 121 -21.98 -4.18 3.50
N SER A 122 -21.79 -3.51 4.63
CA SER A 122 -20.52 -2.85 4.92
C SER A 122 -19.42 -3.83 5.34
N TYR A 123 -18.15 -3.42 5.22
CA TYR A 123 -17.02 -4.22 5.73
C TYR A 123 -17.15 -4.50 7.25
N LYS A 124 -17.67 -3.53 8.01
CA LYS A 124 -17.92 -3.71 9.44
C LYS A 124 -18.98 -4.78 9.70
N GLU A 125 -20.03 -4.84 8.89
CA GLU A 125 -21.04 -5.90 8.98
C GLU A 125 -20.50 -7.27 8.58
N LEU A 126 -19.61 -7.33 7.58
CA LEU A 126 -18.91 -8.56 7.24
C LEU A 126 -18.19 -9.12 8.45
N LEU A 127 -17.35 -8.30 9.07
CA LEU A 127 -16.57 -8.69 10.23
C LEU A 127 -17.48 -9.08 11.39
N SER A 128 -18.52 -8.31 11.69
CA SER A 128 -19.41 -8.63 12.82
C SER A 128 -20.15 -9.96 12.63
N LYS A 129 -20.55 -10.30 11.40
CA LYS A 129 -21.28 -11.54 11.08
C LYS A 129 -20.38 -12.77 10.95
N ARG A 130 -19.12 -12.59 10.54
CA ARG A 130 -18.24 -13.69 10.13
C ARG A 130 -17.03 -13.93 11.05
N LYS A 131 -16.80 -13.07 12.04
CA LYS A 131 -15.70 -13.24 13.00
C LYS A 131 -15.89 -14.50 13.84
N ASN A 132 -14.81 -15.21 14.12
CA ASN A 132 -14.77 -16.44 14.93
C ASN A 132 -15.57 -17.64 14.36
N LEU A 133 -15.89 -17.66 13.06
CA LEU A 133 -16.60 -18.80 12.46
C LEU A 133 -15.70 -20.02 12.20
N SER A 134 -14.39 -19.80 12.07
CA SER A 134 -13.40 -20.85 11.85
C SER A 134 -12.07 -20.47 12.49
N ASP A 135 -11.35 -21.46 13.01
CA ASP A 135 -10.00 -21.27 13.55
C ASP A 135 -8.92 -21.29 12.45
N THR A 136 -9.21 -21.86 11.27
CA THR A 136 -8.21 -22.07 10.21
C THR A 136 -8.63 -21.42 8.90
N ALA A 137 -7.73 -20.62 8.33
CA ALA A 137 -7.85 -20.01 7.02
C ALA A 137 -6.79 -20.59 6.07
N ILE A 138 -7.18 -20.83 4.82
CA ILE A 138 -6.26 -21.14 3.71
C ILE A 138 -6.33 -19.99 2.72
N ILE A 139 -5.19 -19.32 2.51
CA ILE A 139 -5.02 -18.25 1.55
C ILE A 139 -4.45 -18.83 0.27
N VAL A 140 -5.23 -18.74 -0.80
CA VAL A 140 -4.95 -19.25 -2.13
C VAL A 140 -4.55 -18.10 -3.04
N SER A 141 -3.26 -18.00 -3.33
CA SER A 141 -2.71 -17.06 -4.32
C SER A 141 -2.45 -17.79 -5.65
N THR A 142 -2.05 -17.05 -6.70
CA THR A 142 -1.99 -17.55 -8.09
C THR A 142 -0.56 -17.87 -8.56
N GLY A 143 0.31 -18.26 -7.64
CA GLY A 143 1.68 -18.70 -7.90
C GLY A 143 1.74 -20.11 -8.53
N PRO A 144 2.84 -20.45 -9.24
CA PRO A 144 2.96 -21.71 -9.98
C PRO A 144 2.82 -22.98 -9.13
N SER A 145 3.03 -22.89 -7.80
CA SER A 145 2.88 -24.05 -6.91
C SER A 145 1.42 -24.46 -6.72
N LEU A 146 0.45 -23.57 -7.00
CA LEU A 146 -0.98 -23.81 -6.77
C LEU A 146 -1.44 -25.12 -7.40
N THR A 147 -1.09 -25.36 -8.67
CA THR A 147 -1.52 -26.55 -9.42
C THR A 147 -1.18 -27.85 -8.71
N LYS A 148 0.00 -27.93 -8.09
CA LYS A 148 0.45 -29.12 -7.34
C LYS A 148 -0.32 -29.31 -6.03
N GLN A 149 -0.88 -28.23 -5.48
CA GLN A 149 -1.55 -28.19 -4.18
C GLN A 149 -3.08 -28.37 -4.29
N LEU A 150 -3.67 -28.23 -5.49
CA LEU A 150 -5.12 -28.36 -5.70
C LEU A 150 -5.73 -29.69 -5.21
N PRO A 151 -5.12 -30.86 -5.43
CA PRO A 151 -5.68 -32.12 -4.90
C PRO A 151 -5.73 -32.14 -3.37
N LEU A 152 -4.70 -31.59 -2.72
CA LEU A 152 -4.62 -31.50 -1.26
C LEU A 152 -5.63 -30.48 -0.71
N LEU A 153 -5.75 -29.33 -1.37
CA LEU A 153 -6.72 -28.30 -1.06
C LEU A 153 -8.15 -28.87 -1.12
N LYS A 154 -8.49 -29.58 -2.21
CA LYS A 154 -9.82 -30.22 -2.36
C LYS A 154 -10.12 -31.19 -1.23
N LYS A 155 -9.14 -31.99 -0.80
CA LYS A 155 -9.28 -32.93 0.33
C LYS A 155 -9.58 -32.25 1.67
N TYR A 156 -9.11 -31.02 1.88
CA TYR A 156 -9.24 -30.32 3.15
C TYR A 156 -10.14 -29.08 3.10
N ALA A 157 -10.79 -28.81 1.97
CA ALA A 157 -11.60 -27.62 1.76
C ALA A 157 -12.71 -27.44 2.79
N SER A 158 -13.31 -28.53 3.29
CA SER A 158 -14.36 -28.48 4.30
C SER A 158 -13.86 -28.24 5.73
N LYS A 159 -12.55 -28.19 5.98
CA LYS A 159 -11.96 -28.06 7.32
C LYS A 159 -11.41 -26.67 7.63
N ALA A 160 -11.42 -25.77 6.66
CA ALA A 160 -10.85 -24.44 6.78
C ALA A 160 -11.64 -23.46 5.91
N THR A 161 -11.59 -22.19 6.27
CA THR A 161 -12.14 -21.13 5.45
C THR A 161 -11.18 -20.82 4.31
N ILE A 162 -11.64 -20.86 3.07
CA ILE A 162 -10.83 -20.64 1.88
C ILE A 162 -10.96 -19.18 1.43
N PHE A 163 -9.84 -18.49 1.39
CA PHE A 163 -9.67 -17.15 0.86
C PHE A 163 -8.89 -17.25 -0.44
N CYS A 164 -9.40 -16.76 -1.57
CA CYS A 164 -8.63 -16.78 -2.82
C CYS A 164 -8.48 -15.41 -3.48
N ALA A 165 -7.37 -15.27 -4.20
CA ALA A 165 -7.17 -14.17 -5.13
C ALA A 165 -8.23 -14.23 -6.26
N ASP A 166 -8.61 -13.06 -6.77
CA ASP A 166 -9.40 -12.89 -8.00
C ASP A 166 -8.94 -13.81 -9.15
N SER A 167 -7.64 -13.86 -9.41
CA SER A 167 -7.04 -14.70 -10.45
C SER A 167 -7.03 -16.19 -10.13
N SER A 168 -7.14 -16.57 -8.85
CA SER A 168 -7.26 -17.97 -8.41
C SER A 168 -8.69 -18.49 -8.46
N TYR A 169 -9.69 -17.61 -8.37
CA TYR A 169 -11.11 -17.96 -8.41
C TYR A 169 -11.50 -18.84 -9.62
N PRO A 170 -11.20 -18.49 -10.88
CA PRO A 170 -11.55 -19.35 -12.01
C PRO A 170 -10.76 -20.68 -12.02
N ILE A 171 -9.58 -20.72 -11.42
CA ILE A 171 -8.77 -21.95 -11.30
C ILE A 171 -9.43 -22.91 -10.29
N LEU A 172 -9.86 -22.38 -9.14
CA LEU A 172 -10.55 -23.14 -8.10
C LEU A 172 -11.90 -23.67 -8.58
N ALA A 173 -12.67 -22.84 -9.30
CA ALA A 173 -13.94 -23.26 -9.91
C ALA A 173 -13.76 -24.45 -10.87
N LYS A 174 -12.74 -24.42 -11.74
CA LYS A 174 -12.41 -25.54 -12.65
C LYS A 174 -12.07 -26.85 -11.93
N HIS A 175 -11.61 -26.77 -10.69
CA HIS A 175 -11.28 -27.94 -9.87
C HIS A 175 -12.38 -28.28 -8.86
N ASP A 176 -13.50 -27.56 -8.91
CA ASP A 176 -14.64 -27.76 -8.01
C ASP A 176 -14.19 -27.64 -6.53
N ILE A 177 -13.50 -26.52 -6.25
CA ILE A 177 -13.08 -26.11 -4.92
C ILE A 177 -13.73 -24.74 -4.67
N LYS A 178 -14.78 -24.70 -3.86
CA LYS A 178 -15.51 -23.45 -3.58
C LYS A 178 -14.74 -22.60 -2.55
N PRO A 179 -14.30 -21.37 -2.88
CA PRO A 179 -13.79 -20.45 -1.87
C PRO A 179 -14.93 -19.85 -1.03
N ASP A 180 -14.65 -19.46 0.21
CA ASP A 180 -15.58 -18.69 1.03
C ASP A 180 -15.48 -17.19 0.71
N TYR A 181 -14.25 -16.74 0.40
CA TYR A 181 -13.95 -15.35 0.11
C TYR A 181 -13.09 -15.22 -1.15
N VAL A 182 -13.44 -14.26 -2.01
CA VAL A 182 -12.64 -13.88 -3.18
C VAL A 182 -12.30 -12.40 -3.07
N CYS A 183 -11.02 -12.03 -3.10
CA CYS A 183 -10.63 -10.62 -3.03
C CYS A 183 -10.13 -10.11 -4.38
N MET A 184 -10.47 -8.86 -4.70
CA MET A 184 -9.94 -8.10 -5.85
C MET A 184 -9.42 -6.75 -5.38
N LEU A 185 -8.20 -6.41 -5.79
CA LEU A 185 -7.54 -5.15 -5.41
C LEU A 185 -7.26 -4.24 -6.60
N GLU A 186 -6.99 -4.84 -7.77
CA GLU A 186 -6.50 -4.12 -8.94
C GLU A 186 -7.62 -3.41 -9.70
N ARG A 187 -7.24 -2.29 -10.34
CA ARG A 187 -8.17 -1.35 -11.00
C ARG A 187 -8.24 -1.47 -12.52
N THR A 188 -7.55 -2.46 -13.07
CA THR A 188 -7.47 -2.69 -14.51
C THR A 188 -8.70 -3.44 -15.02
N GLU A 189 -9.02 -3.22 -16.29
CA GLU A 189 -10.10 -3.98 -16.95
C GLU A 189 -9.76 -5.48 -17.03
N ILE A 190 -8.50 -5.83 -17.32
CA ILE A 190 -8.03 -7.22 -17.43
C ILE A 190 -8.32 -8.02 -16.15
N THR A 191 -8.11 -7.39 -14.98
CA THR A 191 -8.38 -8.06 -13.70
C THR A 191 -9.88 -8.27 -13.47
N ALA A 192 -10.76 -7.39 -13.98
CA ALA A 192 -12.20 -7.57 -13.87
C ALA A 192 -12.70 -8.80 -14.63
N GLU A 193 -12.02 -9.20 -15.72
CA GLU A 193 -12.39 -10.38 -16.52
C GLU A 193 -12.29 -11.69 -15.73
N PHE A 194 -11.55 -11.74 -14.61
CA PHE A 194 -11.59 -12.91 -13.71
C PHE A 194 -12.97 -13.17 -13.10
N PHE A 195 -13.85 -12.17 -13.07
CA PHE A 195 -15.23 -12.33 -12.63
C PHE A 195 -16.22 -12.50 -13.78
N ASN A 196 -15.77 -12.42 -15.04
CA ASN A 196 -16.59 -12.62 -16.24
C ASN A 196 -16.84 -14.12 -16.50
N HIS A 197 -17.40 -14.79 -15.50
CA HIS A 197 -17.76 -16.19 -15.50
C HIS A 197 -19.09 -16.38 -14.78
N ASP A 198 -19.97 -17.17 -15.39
CA ASP A 198 -21.17 -17.67 -14.75
C ASP A 198 -20.92 -19.12 -14.30
N PHE A 199 -20.67 -19.30 -13.00
CA PHE A 199 -20.53 -20.62 -12.40
C PHE A 199 -21.83 -21.10 -11.70
N GLY A 200 -22.95 -20.37 -11.86
CA GLY A 200 -24.25 -20.73 -11.32
C GLY A 200 -24.23 -21.01 -9.81
N GLU A 201 -24.72 -22.19 -9.40
CA GLU A 201 -24.80 -22.61 -7.99
C GLU A 201 -23.45 -22.68 -7.29
N PHE A 202 -22.33 -22.78 -8.02
CA PHE A 202 -20.99 -22.75 -7.42
C PHE A 202 -20.74 -21.43 -6.67
N ASP A 203 -21.26 -20.31 -7.19
CA ASP A 203 -21.05 -18.98 -6.62
C ASP A 203 -21.90 -18.71 -5.37
N LYS A 204 -22.78 -19.64 -5.02
CA LYS A 204 -23.64 -19.53 -3.86
C LYS A 204 -22.84 -19.50 -2.56
N ASP A 205 -23.15 -18.50 -1.73
CA ASP A 205 -22.54 -18.20 -0.43
C ASP A 205 -21.08 -17.70 -0.48
N ILE A 206 -20.49 -17.55 -1.67
CA ILE A 206 -19.18 -16.90 -1.83
C ILE A 206 -19.33 -15.40 -1.55
N VAL A 207 -18.44 -14.83 -0.74
CA VAL A 207 -18.38 -13.38 -0.51
C VAL A 207 -17.23 -12.77 -1.29
N PHE A 208 -17.56 -11.96 -2.28
CA PHE A 208 -16.58 -11.20 -3.05
C PHE A 208 -16.25 -9.88 -2.34
N VAL A 209 -14.97 -9.60 -2.09
CA VAL A 209 -14.50 -8.40 -1.40
C VAL A 209 -13.62 -7.59 -2.34
N CYS A 210 -14.15 -6.48 -2.85
CA CYS A 210 -13.50 -5.66 -3.86
C CYS A 210 -13.02 -4.34 -3.28
N ALA A 211 -11.82 -3.89 -3.67
CA ALA A 211 -11.41 -2.52 -3.39
C ALA A 211 -12.34 -1.52 -4.10
N GLY A 212 -12.57 -0.34 -3.50
CA GLY A 212 -13.46 0.68 -4.07
C GLY A 212 -13.00 1.19 -5.42
N VAL A 213 -11.72 1.02 -5.73
CA VAL A 213 -11.09 1.44 -6.98
C VAL A 213 -11.05 0.32 -8.02
N VAL A 214 -11.75 -0.81 -7.86
CA VAL A 214 -11.75 -1.83 -8.92
C VAL A 214 -12.47 -1.31 -10.18
N HIS A 215 -12.14 -1.87 -11.33
CA HIS A 215 -12.79 -1.51 -12.58
C HIS A 215 -14.32 -1.78 -12.49
N PRO A 216 -15.20 -0.86 -12.94
CA PRO A 216 -16.66 -0.98 -12.80
C PRO A 216 -17.26 -2.28 -13.35
N LYS A 217 -16.68 -2.84 -14.42
CA LYS A 217 -17.05 -4.16 -14.95
C LYS A 217 -17.01 -5.28 -13.90
N ALA A 218 -16.05 -5.24 -12.97
CA ALA A 218 -15.99 -6.23 -11.91
C ALA A 218 -17.26 -6.20 -11.06
N ILE A 219 -17.76 -5.00 -10.72
CA ILE A 219 -19.00 -4.83 -9.98
C ILE A 219 -20.22 -5.23 -10.82
N GLU A 220 -20.19 -4.96 -12.13
CA GLU A 220 -21.23 -5.41 -13.06
C GLU A 220 -21.37 -6.94 -13.08
N TYR A 221 -20.27 -7.67 -13.16
CA TYR A 221 -20.26 -9.14 -13.14
C TYR A 221 -20.70 -9.74 -11.80
N LEU A 222 -20.65 -8.95 -10.72
CA LEU A 222 -21.05 -9.37 -9.37
C LEU A 222 -22.49 -9.01 -9.00
N LYS A 223 -23.28 -8.36 -9.86
CA LYS A 223 -24.64 -7.85 -9.53
C LYS A 223 -25.59 -8.87 -8.89
N ASN A 224 -25.46 -10.15 -9.24
CA ASN A 224 -26.31 -11.24 -8.70
C ASN A 224 -25.60 -12.09 -7.64
N LYS A 225 -24.44 -11.64 -7.15
CA LYS A 225 -23.57 -12.35 -6.20
C LYS A 225 -23.48 -11.55 -4.91
N THR A 226 -23.04 -12.21 -3.83
CA THR A 226 -22.80 -11.49 -2.56
C THR A 226 -21.45 -10.80 -2.64
N PHE A 227 -21.43 -9.47 -2.73
CA PHE A 227 -20.18 -8.71 -2.73
C PHE A 227 -20.20 -7.54 -1.76
N ILE A 228 -19.00 -7.10 -1.40
CA ILE A 228 -18.73 -6.00 -0.51
C ILE A 228 -17.64 -5.15 -1.14
N ILE A 229 -17.85 -3.84 -1.13
CA ILE A 229 -16.85 -2.87 -1.58
C ILE A 229 -16.20 -2.25 -0.35
N THR A 230 -14.88 -2.36 -0.27
CA THR A 230 -14.05 -1.84 0.82
C THR A 230 -13.19 -0.67 0.33
N GLN A 231 -12.77 0.21 1.23
CA GLN A 231 -11.84 1.28 0.87
C GLN A 231 -10.37 0.81 0.83
N LYS A 232 -9.59 1.41 -0.09
CA LYS A 232 -8.12 1.41 -0.06
C LYS A 232 -7.64 2.67 0.66
N VAL A 233 -6.49 2.62 1.32
CA VAL A 233 -5.90 3.80 1.98
C VAL A 233 -5.38 4.76 0.93
N LEU A 234 -6.25 5.66 0.47
CA LEU A 234 -5.98 6.70 -0.52
C LEU A 234 -6.57 8.03 -0.04
N ALA A 235 -6.01 9.15 -0.53
CA ALA A 235 -6.43 10.48 -0.10
C ALA A 235 -7.93 10.73 -0.33
N PHE A 236 -8.45 10.37 -1.50
CA PHE A 236 -9.86 10.62 -1.84
C PHE A 236 -10.85 9.86 -0.93
N PRO A 237 -10.78 8.52 -0.76
CA PRO A 237 -11.61 7.81 0.23
C PRO A 237 -11.50 8.37 1.65
N TYR A 238 -10.31 8.82 2.07
CA TYR A 238 -10.10 9.45 3.37
C TYR A 238 -10.90 10.75 3.53
N TYR A 239 -10.95 11.60 2.50
CA TYR A 239 -11.75 12.82 2.52
C TYR A 239 -13.27 12.56 2.54
N ILE A 240 -13.76 11.53 1.84
CA ILE A 240 -15.19 11.18 1.86
C ILE A 240 -15.63 10.62 3.23
N ASN A 241 -14.71 10.05 4.01
CA ASN A 241 -14.91 9.69 5.42
C ASN A 241 -16.05 8.67 5.65
N LEU A 242 -16.19 7.68 4.76
CA LEU A 242 -17.18 6.60 4.86
C LEU A 242 -16.74 5.52 5.85
N LYS A 243 -16.68 5.85 7.13
CA LYS A 243 -16.10 4.98 8.18
C LYS A 243 -16.73 3.59 8.31
N ASN A 244 -17.99 3.38 7.90
CA ASN A 244 -18.60 2.04 7.97
C ASN A 244 -18.03 1.08 6.90
N PHE A 245 -17.56 1.63 5.78
CA PHE A 245 -16.96 0.90 4.65
C PHE A 245 -15.43 0.88 4.78
N CYS A 246 -14.94 0.74 6.02
CA CYS A 246 -13.54 0.77 6.48
C CYS A 246 -12.50 0.18 5.52
N TYR A 247 -11.23 0.53 5.75
CA TYR A 247 -10.09 0.07 4.98
C TYR A 247 -9.75 -1.41 5.24
N ALA A 248 -10.34 -2.34 4.49
CA ALA A 248 -9.92 -3.75 4.46
C ALA A 248 -8.79 -4.02 3.46
N ALA A 249 -8.71 -3.21 2.39
CA ALA A 249 -7.67 -3.29 1.37
C ALA A 249 -6.40 -2.57 1.88
N VAL A 250 -5.78 -3.16 2.89
CA VAL A 250 -4.50 -2.73 3.45
C VAL A 250 -3.42 -3.58 2.78
N GLY A 251 -2.43 -2.96 2.14
CA GLY A 251 -1.30 -3.67 1.52
C GLY A 251 -1.18 -3.54 0.01
N PHE A 252 -0.10 -4.12 -0.53
CA PHE A 252 0.37 -3.91 -1.90
C PHE A 252 -0.12 -4.96 -2.90
N SER A 253 -0.72 -6.05 -2.44
CA SER A 253 -1.22 -7.12 -3.31
C SER A 253 -2.49 -7.74 -2.73
N VAL A 254 -3.23 -8.47 -3.56
CA VAL A 254 -4.47 -9.15 -3.13
C VAL A 254 -4.19 -10.19 -2.03
N ALA A 255 -3.00 -10.82 -2.02
CA ALA A 255 -2.58 -11.74 -0.97
C ALA A 255 -2.47 -11.06 0.41
N HIS A 256 -2.02 -9.81 0.45
CA HIS A 256 -2.04 -9.02 1.69
C HIS A 256 -3.48 -8.80 2.14
N THR A 257 -4.37 -8.37 1.25
CA THR A 257 -5.80 -8.17 1.56
C THR A 257 -6.45 -9.44 2.14
N LEU A 258 -6.19 -10.61 1.54
CA LEU A 258 -6.67 -11.90 2.04
C LEU A 258 -6.14 -12.19 3.45
N SER A 259 -4.86 -11.91 3.70
CA SER A 259 -4.21 -12.13 5.00
C SER A 259 -4.77 -11.23 6.09
N TYR A 260 -4.96 -9.94 5.78
CA TYR A 260 -5.59 -9.01 6.71
C TYR A 260 -7.04 -9.38 6.98
N LEU A 261 -7.80 -9.77 5.96
CA LEU A 261 -9.17 -10.23 6.14
C LEU A 261 -9.24 -11.47 7.06
N ALA A 262 -8.42 -12.48 6.81
CA ALA A 262 -8.35 -13.67 7.66
C ALA A 262 -8.03 -13.31 9.12
N THR A 263 -7.08 -12.39 9.31
CA THR A 263 -6.68 -11.88 10.65
C THR A 263 -7.83 -11.10 11.32
N HIS A 264 -8.50 -10.20 10.61
CA HIS A 264 -9.62 -9.43 11.15
C HIS A 264 -10.85 -10.29 11.49
N LEU A 265 -11.02 -11.42 10.79
CA LEU A 265 -12.01 -12.45 11.10
C LEU A 265 -11.60 -13.38 12.26
N ASN A 266 -10.42 -13.17 12.84
CA ASN A 266 -9.88 -13.88 14.01
C ASN A 266 -9.55 -15.36 13.77
N HIS A 267 -9.10 -15.71 12.55
CA HIS A 267 -8.52 -17.03 12.30
C HIS A 267 -7.18 -17.14 13.05
N LYS A 268 -6.96 -18.28 13.71
CA LYS A 268 -5.74 -18.55 14.50
C LYS A 268 -4.62 -19.14 13.65
N ASN A 269 -4.98 -20.01 12.71
CA ASN A 269 -4.05 -20.67 11.79
C ASN A 269 -4.27 -20.13 10.39
N ILE A 270 -3.25 -19.51 9.80
CA ILE A 270 -3.31 -18.97 8.43
C ILE A 270 -2.28 -19.71 7.59
N ILE A 271 -2.76 -20.47 6.61
CA ILE A 271 -1.95 -21.31 5.73
C ILE A 271 -1.90 -20.66 4.35
N PHE A 272 -0.71 -20.51 3.79
CA PHE A 272 -0.51 -19.96 2.45
C PHE A 272 -0.25 -21.06 1.43
N ILE A 273 -0.93 -20.99 0.29
CA ILE A 273 -0.66 -21.83 -0.88
C ILE A 273 -0.65 -20.97 -2.15
N GLY A 274 0.08 -21.43 -3.16
CA GLY A 274 0.21 -20.70 -4.42
C GLY A 274 0.78 -19.29 -4.25
N GLN A 275 1.68 -19.05 -3.28
CA GLN A 275 2.44 -17.79 -3.22
C GLN A 275 3.50 -17.74 -4.31
#